data_AF-A0A382B570-F1
#
_entry.id   AF-A0A382B570-F1
#
_cell.length_a   1.000
_cell.length_b   1.000
_cell.length_c   1.000
_cell.angle_alpha   90.00
_cell.angle_beta   90.00
_cell.angle_gamma   90.00
#
_symmetry.space_group_name_H-M   'P 1'
#
loop_
_entity.id
_entity.type
_entity.pdbx_description
1 polymer ?
#
loop_
_entity_poly.entity_id
_entity_poly.type
_entity_poly.pdbx_seq_one_letter_code
_entity_poly.pdbx_strand_id
1 'polypeptide(L)'
;VSYLCRSLYLLQVTLVALDLTEAKADLPLAKGCFVHFATVAEAKEHLGKQDVYIQGLSPFERAAKIKQAGPVSTDQYIDFIQDQAIEWTDEDKAKLAEVVAAAKAKLARFAMHLPERIDLIKTTGKDEGAAPYTRGTSIILPRQRAGQSAKGLERLFYHELFHIVSRSNPKLRDQLYRIIGYEKCGAVSLPGDMMPRRISNPDAPVVEHCIRVSKDGESYWTAPVLFSR
;
A
#
# COMPACT_ATOMS: atom_id res chain seq x y z
N VAL A 1 37.27 39.92 51.86
CA VAL A 1 38.22 40.05 50.73
C VAL A 1 38.26 38.68 50.06
N SER A 2 37.26 38.34 49.24
CA SER A 2 37.08 38.70 47.82
C SER A 2 37.92 37.81 46.89
N TYR A 3 37.27 37.33 45.81
CA TYR A 3 37.78 36.59 44.65
C TYR A 3 38.00 35.06 44.89
N LEU A 4 37.48 34.12 44.10
CA LEU A 4 36.82 34.21 42.80
C LEU A 4 35.98 32.93 42.55
N CYS A 5 34.68 33.14 42.36
CA CYS A 5 33.74 32.21 41.76
C CYS A 5 33.98 32.15 40.25
N ARG A 6 34.05 30.95 39.64
CA ARG A 6 33.66 30.58 38.26
C ARG A 6 34.50 29.42 37.72
N SER A 7 33.85 28.27 37.53
CA SER A 7 33.95 27.40 36.34
C SER A 7 33.41 26.00 36.67
N LEU A 8 32.14 25.96 37.10
CA LEU A 8 31.24 24.85 36.82
C LEU A 8 30.58 25.15 35.47
N TYR A 9 30.27 24.11 34.69
CA TYR A 9 29.76 24.12 33.31
C TYR A 9 30.81 24.35 32.23
N LEU A 10 31.34 23.25 31.69
CA LEU A 10 31.61 23.04 30.25
C LEU A 10 32.46 21.78 30.08
N LEU A 11 31.86 20.58 30.15
CA LEU A 11 32.24 19.40 29.33
C LEU A 11 31.36 18.17 29.63
N GLN A 12 30.04 18.29 29.52
CA GLN A 12 29.16 17.10 29.57
C GLN A 12 27.97 17.21 28.61
N VAL A 13 28.15 17.85 27.45
CA VAL A 13 27.12 17.87 26.39
C VAL A 13 27.78 17.85 25.01
N THR A 14 28.40 16.73 24.64
CA THR A 14 28.81 16.49 23.24
C THR A 14 28.71 15.00 22.88
N LEU A 15 27.68 14.30 23.38
CA LEU A 15 27.35 12.96 22.88
C LEU A 15 25.86 12.62 23.03
N VAL A 16 24.96 13.57 22.79
CA VAL A 16 23.51 13.33 22.61
C VAL A 16 22.96 14.36 21.60
N ALA A 17 23.52 14.39 20.40
CA ALA A 17 23.04 15.29 19.34
C ALA A 17 23.18 14.69 17.93
N LEU A 18 23.14 13.37 17.81
CA LEU A 18 23.12 12.68 16.50
C LEU A 18 22.00 11.65 16.34
N ASP A 19 21.21 11.34 17.38
CA ASP A 19 20.07 10.40 17.29
C ASP A 19 18.69 11.06 17.44
N LEU A 20 18.59 12.39 17.32
CA LEU A 20 17.32 13.13 17.44
C LEU A 20 16.92 13.92 16.18
N THR A 21 17.64 13.74 15.07
CA THR A 21 17.35 14.41 13.78
C THR A 21 16.94 13.44 12.67
N GLU A 22 16.43 12.27 13.03
CA GLU A 22 15.74 11.36 12.10
C GLU A 22 14.35 10.97 12.59
N ALA A 23 13.73 11.81 13.43
CA ALA A 23 12.28 11.84 13.56
C ALA A 23 11.70 12.39 12.25
N LYS A 24 11.64 11.51 11.24
CA LYS A 24 10.83 11.60 10.03
C LYS A 24 9.46 12.16 10.39
N ALA A 25 9.24 13.44 10.11
CA ALA A 25 7.96 14.06 10.40
C ALA A 25 6.88 13.45 9.51
N ASP A 26 5.94 12.73 10.12
CA ASP A 26 4.72 12.28 9.47
C ASP A 26 4.04 13.47 8.77
N LEU A 27 3.70 13.28 7.49
CA LEU A 27 3.13 14.34 6.67
C LEU A 27 1.62 14.43 6.92
N PRO A 28 1.07 15.59 7.34
CA PRO A 28 -0.37 15.72 7.57
C PRO A 28 -1.14 15.71 6.25
N LEU A 29 -2.06 14.76 6.07
CA LEU A 29 -2.92 14.65 4.88
C LEU A 29 -4.31 15.24 5.10
N ALA A 30 -4.89 15.07 6.28
CA ALA A 30 -6.16 15.69 6.66
C ALA A 30 -6.26 15.79 8.19
N LYS A 31 -7.38 16.29 8.72
CA LYS A 31 -7.60 16.31 10.17
C LYS A 31 -7.54 14.87 10.72
N GLY A 32 -6.52 14.59 11.53
CA GLY A 32 -6.32 13.28 12.15
C GLY A 32 -5.78 12.19 11.22
N CYS A 33 -5.33 12.53 10.01
CA CYS A 33 -4.76 11.58 9.05
C CYS A 33 -3.35 12.00 8.64
N PHE A 34 -2.40 11.08 8.78
CA PHE A 34 -0.98 11.30 8.50
C PHE A 34 -0.41 10.28 7.51
N VAL A 35 0.58 10.71 6.73
CA VAL A 35 1.32 9.87 5.78
C VAL A 35 2.73 9.70 6.29
N HIS A 36 3.15 8.45 6.44
CA HIS A 36 4.45 8.07 7.00
C HIS A 36 5.32 7.38 5.94
N PHE A 37 6.61 7.73 5.87
CA PHE A 37 7.57 7.01 5.02
C PHE A 37 8.22 5.86 5.79
N ALA A 38 7.65 4.67 5.63
CA ALA A 38 8.08 3.47 6.34
C ALA A 38 9.59 3.23 6.17
N THR A 39 10.26 2.88 7.27
CA THR A 39 11.59 2.27 7.27
C THR A 39 11.54 0.88 6.61
N VAL A 40 12.70 0.31 6.25
CA VAL A 40 12.76 -1.09 5.79
C VAL A 40 12.23 -2.06 6.86
N ALA A 41 12.46 -1.80 8.14
CA ALA A 41 11.96 -2.63 9.23
C ALA A 41 10.43 -2.63 9.31
N GLU A 42 9.80 -1.44 9.33
CA GLU A 42 8.34 -1.31 9.30
C GLU A 42 7.77 -1.94 8.02
N ALA A 43 8.39 -1.68 6.86
CA ALA A 43 7.98 -2.28 5.59
C ALA A 43 7.96 -3.81 5.65
N LYS A 44 9.00 -4.44 6.22
CA LYS A 44 9.04 -5.89 6.40
C LYS A 44 7.91 -6.40 7.30
N GLU A 45 7.61 -5.70 8.39
CA GLU A 45 6.48 -6.05 9.27
C GLU A 45 5.14 -6.00 8.52
N HIS A 46 4.87 -4.91 7.80
CA HIS A 46 3.64 -4.75 7.02
C HIS A 46 3.51 -5.80 5.91
N LEU A 47 4.60 -6.05 5.16
CA LEU A 47 4.61 -7.03 4.07
C LEU A 47 4.47 -8.47 4.60
N GLY A 48 5.04 -8.78 5.77
CA GLY A 48 4.96 -10.13 6.35
C GLY A 48 3.63 -10.46 7.04
N LYS A 49 2.71 -9.50 7.16
CA LYS A 49 1.43 -9.73 7.83
C LYS A 49 0.61 -10.81 7.11
N GLN A 50 0.17 -11.83 7.84
CA GLN A 50 -0.72 -12.88 7.31
C GLN A 50 -2.18 -12.38 7.24
N ASP A 51 -2.44 -11.38 6.40
CA ASP A 51 -3.77 -10.84 6.15
C ASP A 51 -4.58 -11.69 5.15
N VAL A 52 -5.80 -11.24 4.84
CA VAL A 52 -6.70 -11.90 3.88
C VAL A 52 -6.06 -12.09 2.50
N TYR A 53 -5.14 -11.22 2.09
CA TYR A 53 -4.43 -11.36 0.82
C TYR A 53 -3.51 -12.58 0.88
N ILE A 54 -2.62 -12.64 1.88
CA ILE A 54 -1.67 -13.75 2.05
C ILE A 54 -2.40 -15.09 2.25
N GLN A 55 -3.45 -15.10 3.08
CA GLN A 55 -4.25 -16.30 3.34
C GLN A 55 -5.00 -16.80 2.09
N GLY A 56 -5.32 -15.89 1.16
CA GLY A 56 -6.04 -16.22 -0.08
C GLY A 56 -5.17 -16.74 -1.22
N LEU A 57 -3.84 -16.73 -1.08
CA LEU A 57 -2.92 -17.16 -2.13
C LEU A 57 -2.85 -18.69 -2.21
N SER A 58 -2.91 -19.23 -3.44
CA SER A 58 -2.61 -20.64 -3.67
C SER A 58 -1.09 -20.90 -3.67
N PRO A 59 -0.62 -22.15 -3.47
CA PRO A 59 0.79 -22.49 -3.63
C PRO A 59 1.33 -22.18 -5.03
N PHE A 60 0.49 -22.35 -6.05
CA PHE A 60 0.82 -21.99 -7.42
C PHE A 60 0.99 -20.47 -7.58
N GLU A 61 0.07 -19.68 -7.03
CA GLU A 61 0.11 -18.23 -7.14
C GLU A 61 1.38 -17.66 -6.49
N ARG A 62 1.74 -18.13 -5.29
CA ARG A 62 2.99 -17.75 -4.64
C ARG A 62 4.21 -18.03 -5.51
N ALA A 63 4.26 -19.24 -6.08
CA ALA A 63 5.34 -19.64 -7.00
C ALA A 63 5.41 -18.76 -8.24
N ALA A 64 4.25 -18.46 -8.85
CA ALA A 64 4.15 -17.60 -10.02
C ALA A 64 4.64 -16.17 -9.74
N LYS A 65 4.23 -15.57 -8.61
CA LYS A 65 4.64 -14.20 -8.23
C LYS A 65 6.15 -14.08 -8.01
N ILE A 66 6.75 -15.06 -7.33
CA ILE A 66 8.20 -15.04 -7.04
C ILE A 66 9.05 -15.69 -8.14
N LYS A 67 8.40 -16.15 -9.22
CA LYS A 67 9.02 -16.78 -10.40
C LYS A 67 9.86 -18.01 -10.06
N GLN A 68 9.36 -18.83 -9.16
CA GLN A 68 9.99 -20.09 -8.74
C GLN A 68 9.19 -21.29 -9.26
N ALA A 69 9.89 -22.37 -9.62
CA ALA A 69 9.26 -23.62 -9.99
C ALA A 69 8.80 -24.41 -8.75
N GLY A 70 7.69 -25.13 -8.88
CA GLY A 70 7.12 -25.95 -7.80
C GLY A 70 6.26 -25.14 -6.82
N PRO A 71 5.58 -25.82 -5.88
CA PRO A 71 4.76 -25.14 -4.88
C PRO A 71 5.65 -24.34 -3.91
N VAL A 72 5.23 -23.12 -3.60
CA VAL A 72 5.88 -22.25 -2.61
C VAL A 72 5.03 -22.20 -1.34
N SER A 73 5.64 -22.38 -0.19
CA SER A 73 4.96 -22.24 1.12
C SER A 73 4.64 -20.78 1.43
N THR A 74 3.74 -20.53 2.39
CA THR A 74 3.41 -19.17 2.82
C THR A 74 4.63 -18.45 3.40
N ASP A 75 5.43 -19.14 4.22
CA ASP A 75 6.60 -18.54 4.88
C ASP A 75 7.68 -18.16 3.85
N GLN A 76 7.98 -19.04 2.89
CA GLN A 76 8.92 -18.72 1.80
C GLN A 76 8.48 -17.49 0.98
N TYR A 77 7.17 -17.35 0.75
CA TYR A 77 6.65 -16.18 0.04
C TYR A 77 6.76 -14.90 0.89
N ILE A 78 6.46 -14.99 2.19
CA ILE A 78 6.61 -13.89 3.15
C ILE A 78 8.07 -13.42 3.19
N ASP A 79 9.01 -14.35 3.37
CA ASP A 79 10.44 -14.05 3.38
C ASP A 79 10.85 -13.32 2.10
N PHE A 80 10.39 -13.82 0.95
CA PHE A 80 10.67 -13.20 -0.34
C PHE A 80 10.14 -11.76 -0.44
N ILE A 81 8.88 -11.50 -0.08
CA ILE A 81 8.30 -10.15 -0.20
C ILE A 81 8.91 -9.17 0.82
N GLN A 82 9.25 -9.64 2.02
CA GLN A 82 9.96 -8.84 3.01
C GLN A 82 11.33 -8.39 2.47
N ASP A 83 12.05 -9.25 1.78
CA ASP A 83 13.33 -8.91 1.14
C ASP A 83 13.20 -7.97 -0.06
N GLN A 84 11.97 -7.62 -0.49
CA GLN A 84 11.77 -6.60 -1.51
C GLN A 84 11.67 -5.19 -0.92
N ALA A 85 11.59 -5.02 0.41
CA ALA A 85 11.59 -3.70 1.04
C ALA A 85 12.93 -2.98 0.82
N ILE A 86 12.87 -1.71 0.41
CA ILE A 86 14.06 -0.89 0.16
C ILE A 86 13.88 0.52 0.74
N GLU A 87 15.01 1.20 0.98
CA GLU A 87 14.99 2.56 1.51
C GLU A 87 14.42 3.59 0.53
N TRP A 88 13.72 4.57 1.10
CA TRP A 88 13.32 5.79 0.42
C TRP A 88 14.54 6.71 0.23
N THR A 89 14.73 7.22 -0.98
CA THR A 89 15.70 8.30 -1.22
C THR A 89 15.08 9.65 -0.83
N ASP A 90 15.91 10.64 -0.52
CA ASP A 90 15.41 11.97 -0.17
C ASP A 90 14.69 12.65 -1.35
N GLU A 91 15.13 12.36 -2.59
CA GLU A 91 14.46 12.81 -3.81
C GLU A 91 13.02 12.26 -3.90
N ASP A 92 12.83 10.98 -3.63
CA ASP A 92 11.49 10.37 -3.66
C ASP A 92 10.60 10.93 -2.54
N LYS A 93 11.16 11.10 -1.32
CA LYS A 93 10.43 11.70 -0.19
C LYS A 93 9.97 13.11 -0.52
N ALA A 94 10.85 13.93 -1.12
CA ALA A 94 10.52 15.30 -1.51
C ALA A 94 9.38 15.34 -2.53
N LYS A 95 9.45 14.52 -3.59
CA LYS A 95 8.38 14.44 -4.61
C LYS A 95 7.05 14.00 -4.01
N LEU A 96 7.05 12.96 -3.17
CA LEU A 96 5.84 12.48 -2.52
C LEU A 96 5.29 13.47 -1.49
N ALA A 97 6.15 14.26 -0.83
CA ALA A 97 5.70 15.33 0.06
C ALA A 97 4.93 16.42 -0.70
N GLU A 98 5.36 16.80 -1.91
CA GLU A 98 4.62 17.70 -2.79
C GLU A 98 3.24 17.12 -3.16
N VAL A 99 3.19 15.83 -3.50
CA VAL A 99 1.95 15.11 -3.79
C VAL A 99 1.00 15.12 -2.60
N VAL A 100 1.50 14.80 -1.39
CA VAL A 100 0.71 14.82 -0.15
C VAL A 100 0.21 16.22 0.16
N ALA A 101 1.04 17.26 -0.02
CA ALA A 101 0.63 18.64 0.18
C ALA A 101 -0.49 19.08 -0.79
N ALA A 102 -0.39 18.69 -2.06
CA ALA A 102 -1.44 18.94 -3.06
C ALA A 102 -2.74 18.18 -2.74
N ALA A 103 -2.61 16.92 -2.30
CA ALA A 103 -3.74 16.08 -1.91
C ALA A 103 -4.44 16.58 -0.64
N LYS A 104 -3.70 17.11 0.33
CA LYS A 104 -4.23 17.64 1.60
C LYS A 104 -5.37 18.63 1.40
N ALA A 105 -5.19 19.59 0.49
CA ALA A 105 -6.21 20.60 0.19
C ALA A 105 -7.50 19.97 -0.37
N LYS A 106 -7.38 18.95 -1.23
CA LYS A 106 -8.53 18.28 -1.87
C LYS A 106 -9.24 17.30 -0.95
N LEU A 107 -8.49 16.67 -0.04
CA LEU A 107 -8.94 15.61 0.85
C LEU A 107 -9.47 16.11 2.20
N ALA A 108 -9.26 17.38 2.57
CA ALA A 108 -9.71 17.93 3.85
C ALA A 108 -11.18 17.67 4.16
N ARG A 109 -12.08 17.79 3.17
CA ARG A 109 -13.53 17.51 3.33
C ARG A 109 -13.88 16.03 3.47
N PHE A 110 -12.96 15.14 3.15
CA PHE A 110 -13.13 13.68 3.22
C PHE A 110 -12.40 13.08 4.43
N ALA A 111 -11.88 13.91 5.35
CA ALA A 111 -11.08 13.48 6.49
C ALA A 111 -11.72 12.32 7.29
N MET A 112 -13.04 12.33 7.47
CA MET A 112 -13.77 11.29 8.19
C MET A 112 -13.75 9.89 7.55
N HIS A 113 -13.31 9.79 6.29
CA HIS A 113 -13.18 8.52 5.57
C HIS A 113 -11.73 8.04 5.47
N LEU A 114 -10.77 8.86 5.88
CA LEU A 114 -9.35 8.52 5.83
C LEU A 114 -8.94 7.81 7.13
N PRO A 115 -7.99 6.85 7.07
CA PRO A 115 -7.44 6.26 8.28
C PRO A 115 -6.56 7.27 9.03
N GLU A 116 -6.21 6.94 10.27
CA GLU A 116 -5.34 7.81 11.09
C GLU A 116 -3.92 7.91 10.51
N ARG A 117 -3.42 6.80 9.95
CA ARG A 117 -2.07 6.71 9.37
C ARG A 117 -2.08 5.89 8.08
N ILE A 118 -1.30 6.36 7.11
CA ILE A 118 -1.03 5.71 5.83
C ILE A 118 0.48 5.54 5.69
N ASP A 119 0.96 4.30 5.65
CA ASP A 119 2.37 4.01 5.46
C ASP A 119 2.69 3.91 3.96
N LEU A 120 3.63 4.73 3.49
CA LEU A 120 4.24 4.60 2.17
C LEU A 120 5.43 3.65 2.27
N ILE A 121 5.30 2.49 1.64
CA ILE A 121 6.33 1.45 1.60
C ILE A 121 6.96 1.43 0.22
N LYS A 122 8.28 1.37 0.14
CA LYS A 122 8.99 1.24 -1.13
C LYS A 122 9.52 -0.17 -1.32
N THR A 123 9.30 -0.74 -2.51
CA THR A 123 9.82 -2.07 -2.86
C THR A 123 10.69 -2.07 -4.11
N THR A 124 11.41 -3.16 -4.34
CA THR A 124 12.10 -3.42 -5.61
C THR A 124 11.13 -3.55 -6.79
N GLY A 125 9.86 -3.91 -6.53
CA GLY A 125 8.84 -4.23 -7.51
C GLY A 125 8.83 -5.69 -7.98
N LYS A 126 9.66 -6.56 -7.40
CA LYS A 126 9.65 -8.01 -7.73
C LYS A 126 8.53 -8.79 -7.04
N ASP A 127 7.89 -8.18 -6.05
CA ASP A 127 6.79 -8.71 -5.24
C ASP A 127 5.46 -8.79 -6.02
N GLU A 128 5.07 -7.73 -6.73
CA GLU A 128 3.78 -7.63 -7.43
C GLU A 128 3.93 -7.14 -8.89
N GLY A 129 4.95 -7.64 -9.60
CA GLY A 129 5.12 -7.37 -11.04
C GLY A 129 5.32 -5.88 -11.39
N ALA A 130 5.98 -5.13 -10.50
CA ALA A 130 6.19 -3.68 -10.58
C ALA A 130 4.89 -2.83 -10.65
N ALA A 131 3.76 -3.41 -10.23
CA ALA A 131 2.54 -2.67 -9.97
C ALA A 131 2.59 -2.06 -8.56
N PRO A 132 2.10 -0.82 -8.40
CA PRO A 132 1.72 -0.31 -7.08
C PRO A 132 0.46 -1.03 -6.59
N TYR A 133 0.29 -1.10 -5.27
CA TYR A 133 -0.86 -1.75 -4.64
C TYR A 133 -1.00 -1.30 -3.19
N THR A 134 -2.11 -1.66 -2.54
CA THR A 134 -2.35 -1.43 -1.12
C THR A 134 -2.51 -2.73 -0.33
N ARG A 135 -2.05 -2.70 0.93
CA ARG A 135 -2.35 -3.74 1.93
C ARG A 135 -2.66 -3.07 3.26
N GLY A 136 -3.84 -3.36 3.82
CA GLY A 136 -4.36 -2.62 4.97
C GLY A 136 -4.52 -1.13 4.65
N THR A 137 -3.82 -0.29 5.40
CA THR A 137 -3.74 1.17 5.21
C THR A 137 -2.42 1.61 4.56
N SER A 138 -1.57 0.66 4.15
CA SER A 138 -0.29 0.96 3.52
C SER A 138 -0.44 1.04 1.99
N ILE A 139 0.29 1.98 1.39
CA ILE A 139 0.48 2.09 -0.05
C ILE A 139 1.89 1.60 -0.37
N ILE A 140 1.99 0.57 -1.21
CA ILE A 140 3.25 -0.03 -1.62
C ILE A 140 3.60 0.48 -3.01
N LEU A 141 4.75 1.14 -3.12
CA LEU A 141 5.26 1.77 -4.34
C LEU A 141 6.55 1.08 -4.80
N PRO A 142 6.55 0.38 -5.95
CA PRO A 142 7.78 -0.17 -6.48
C PRO A 142 8.70 0.94 -7.00
N ARG A 143 10.03 0.73 -6.92
CA ARG A 143 11.07 1.72 -7.28
C ARG A 143 10.81 2.44 -8.61
N GLN A 144 10.40 1.71 -9.64
CA GLN A 144 10.14 2.28 -10.97
C GLN A 144 8.96 3.25 -10.98
N ARG A 145 7.96 3.06 -10.11
CA ARG A 145 6.79 3.93 -10.00
C ARG A 145 7.09 5.16 -9.15
N ALA A 146 7.91 5.03 -8.11
CA ALA A 146 8.38 6.17 -7.32
C ALA A 146 9.10 7.22 -8.17
N GLY A 147 9.77 6.82 -9.26
CA GLY A 147 10.44 7.73 -10.20
C GLY A 147 9.55 8.44 -11.22
N GLN A 148 8.22 8.29 -11.17
CA GLN A 148 7.30 8.97 -12.08
C GLN A 148 7.26 10.49 -11.86
N SER A 149 6.68 11.23 -12.81
CA SER A 149 6.43 12.67 -12.65
C SER A 149 5.47 12.93 -11.48
N ALA A 150 5.56 14.11 -10.85
CA ALA A 150 4.71 14.48 -9.71
C ALA A 150 3.20 14.34 -10.03
N LYS A 151 2.76 14.73 -11.23
CA LYS A 151 1.37 14.55 -11.68
C LYS A 151 0.98 13.07 -11.82
N GLY A 152 1.89 12.23 -12.30
CA GLY A 152 1.70 10.78 -12.38
C GLY A 152 1.57 10.17 -10.98
N LEU A 153 2.47 10.55 -10.08
CA LEU A 153 2.44 10.13 -8.68
C LEU A 153 1.18 10.62 -7.94
N GLU A 154 0.70 11.83 -8.20
CA GLU A 154 -0.54 12.33 -7.59
C GLU A 154 -1.76 11.50 -8.02
N ARG A 155 -1.88 11.22 -9.33
CA ARG A 155 -2.95 10.36 -9.84
C ARG A 155 -2.88 8.97 -9.22
N LEU A 156 -1.66 8.42 -9.10
CA LEU A 156 -1.44 7.12 -8.48
C LEU A 156 -1.82 7.14 -7.00
N PHE A 157 -1.38 8.16 -6.25
CA PHE A 157 -1.70 8.31 -4.83
C PHE A 157 -3.21 8.31 -4.58
N TYR A 158 -4.01 9.01 -5.39
CA TYR A 158 -5.47 8.94 -5.26
C TYR A 158 -6.05 7.57 -5.61
N HIS A 159 -5.47 6.86 -6.58
CA HIS A 159 -5.89 5.51 -6.93
C HIS A 159 -5.68 4.56 -5.76
N GLU A 160 -4.50 4.56 -5.16
CA GLU A 160 -4.19 3.71 -4.02
C GLU A 160 -4.98 4.12 -2.77
N LEU A 161 -5.15 5.42 -2.54
CA LEU A 161 -5.97 5.91 -1.43
C LEU A 161 -7.43 5.47 -1.55
N PHE A 162 -7.96 5.42 -2.77
CA PHE A 162 -9.31 4.90 -3.00
C PHE A 162 -9.45 3.44 -2.54
N HIS A 163 -8.44 2.60 -2.77
CA HIS A 163 -8.46 1.21 -2.29
C HIS A 163 -8.49 1.13 -0.76
N ILE A 164 -7.71 1.95 -0.06
CA ILE A 164 -7.72 2.03 1.41
C ILE A 164 -9.10 2.47 1.92
N VAL A 165 -9.63 3.57 1.39
CA VAL A 165 -10.92 4.13 1.82
C VAL A 165 -12.06 3.16 1.55
N SER A 166 -12.14 2.61 0.34
CA SER A 166 -13.20 1.69 -0.05
C SER A 166 -13.15 0.36 0.72
N ARG A 167 -11.96 -0.13 1.08
CA ARG A 167 -11.80 -1.32 1.93
C ARG A 167 -12.35 -1.12 3.34
N SER A 168 -12.11 0.05 3.94
CA SER A 168 -12.57 0.36 5.30
C SER A 168 -14.06 0.71 5.39
N ASN A 169 -14.69 1.03 4.24
CA ASN A 169 -16.09 1.43 4.19
C ASN A 169 -16.87 0.69 3.08
N PRO A 170 -17.33 -0.55 3.34
CA PRO A 170 -18.02 -1.38 2.34
C PRO A 170 -19.27 -0.72 1.76
N LYS A 171 -20.03 0.05 2.56
CA LYS A 171 -21.22 0.76 2.09
C LYS A 171 -20.84 1.84 1.08
N LEU A 172 -19.82 2.63 1.36
CA LEU A 172 -19.31 3.65 0.44
C LEU A 172 -18.74 2.99 -0.82
N ARG A 173 -17.98 1.90 -0.69
CA ARG A 173 -17.46 1.13 -1.83
C ARG A 173 -18.59 0.69 -2.76
N ASP A 174 -19.65 0.08 -2.22
CA ASP A 174 -20.80 -0.37 -3.01
C ASP A 174 -21.50 0.80 -3.72
N GLN A 175 -21.60 1.96 -3.07
CA GLN A 175 -22.15 3.18 -3.67
C GLN A 175 -21.27 3.69 -4.82
N LEU A 176 -19.94 3.75 -4.62
CA LEU A 176 -19.00 4.23 -5.62
C LEU A 176 -18.90 3.28 -6.83
N TYR A 177 -18.90 1.98 -6.59
CA TYR A 177 -18.87 0.97 -7.66
C TYR A 177 -20.15 0.99 -8.51
N ARG A 178 -21.31 1.26 -7.88
CA ARG A 178 -22.57 1.42 -8.62
C ARG A 178 -22.56 2.58 -9.61
N ILE A 179 -21.82 3.66 -9.33
CA ILE A 179 -21.68 4.80 -10.27
C ILE A 179 -21.07 4.36 -11.60
N ILE A 180 -20.18 3.37 -11.57
CA ILE A 180 -19.51 2.83 -12.77
C ILE A 180 -20.10 1.50 -13.25
N GLY A 181 -21.34 1.17 -12.81
CA GLY A 181 -22.10 0.01 -13.31
C GLY A 181 -21.79 -1.32 -12.62
N TYR A 182 -21.00 -1.32 -11.55
CA TYR A 182 -20.74 -2.52 -10.75
C TYR A 182 -21.77 -2.68 -9.64
N GLU A 183 -22.15 -3.93 -9.38
CA GLU A 183 -23.08 -4.32 -8.31
C GLU A 183 -22.46 -5.41 -7.43
N LYS A 184 -22.81 -5.39 -6.15
CA LYS A 184 -22.36 -6.43 -5.21
C LYS A 184 -23.04 -7.76 -5.57
N CYS A 185 -22.24 -8.81 -5.74
CA CYS A 185 -22.73 -10.13 -6.14
C CYS A 185 -22.32 -11.27 -5.20
N GLY A 186 -21.64 -10.94 -4.09
CA GLY A 186 -21.02 -11.93 -3.23
C GLY A 186 -19.69 -12.44 -3.80
N ALA A 187 -18.96 -13.23 -3.02
CA ALA A 187 -17.64 -13.69 -3.42
C ALA A 187 -17.71 -14.56 -4.68
N VAL A 188 -16.95 -14.18 -5.70
CA VAL A 188 -16.85 -14.87 -6.98
C VAL A 188 -15.95 -16.09 -6.83
N SER A 189 -16.46 -17.29 -7.15
CA SER A 189 -15.67 -18.51 -7.25
C SER A 189 -15.43 -18.90 -8.71
N LEU A 190 -14.21 -19.30 -9.04
CA LEU A 190 -13.90 -19.90 -10.34
C LEU A 190 -14.26 -21.40 -10.33
N PRO A 191 -14.54 -22.01 -11.50
CA PRO A 191 -14.74 -23.44 -11.61
C PRO A 191 -13.49 -24.25 -11.19
N GLY A 192 -13.70 -25.36 -10.49
CA GLY A 192 -12.75 -26.44 -10.20
C GLY A 192 -11.25 -26.11 -10.31
N ASP A 193 -10.66 -26.53 -11.42
CA ASP A 193 -9.22 -26.46 -11.71
C ASP A 193 -8.68 -25.05 -11.96
N MET A 194 -9.55 -24.06 -12.17
CA MET A 194 -9.17 -22.66 -12.34
C MET A 194 -8.89 -21.96 -11.00
N MET A 195 -9.56 -22.33 -9.91
CA MET A 195 -9.35 -21.69 -8.61
C MET A 195 -7.90 -21.77 -8.12
N PRO A 196 -7.21 -22.92 -8.18
CA PRO A 196 -5.79 -23.01 -7.85
C PRO A 196 -4.88 -22.14 -8.71
N ARG A 197 -5.31 -21.78 -9.93
CA ARG A 197 -4.55 -20.97 -10.90
C ARG A 197 -4.91 -19.48 -10.88
N ARG A 198 -5.83 -19.07 -10.01
CA ARG A 198 -6.21 -17.67 -9.81
C ARG A 198 -4.98 -16.85 -9.41
N ILE A 199 -4.89 -15.62 -9.93
CA ILE A 199 -3.94 -14.61 -9.50
C ILE A 199 -4.74 -13.51 -8.80
N SER A 200 -4.45 -13.30 -7.52
CA SER A 200 -5.08 -12.34 -6.62
C SER A 200 -4.47 -10.94 -6.81
N ASN A 201 -5.32 -9.93 -6.68
CA ASN A 201 -4.92 -8.53 -6.58
C ASN A 201 -4.91 -8.14 -5.09
N PRO A 202 -3.79 -7.65 -4.51
CA PRO A 202 -3.75 -7.17 -3.12
C PRO A 202 -4.80 -6.10 -2.80
N ASP A 203 -5.17 -5.28 -3.78
CA ASP A 203 -6.18 -4.22 -3.57
C ASP A 203 -7.59 -4.76 -3.37
N ALA A 204 -7.89 -5.88 -4.02
CA ALA A 204 -9.19 -6.55 -4.00
C ALA A 204 -8.98 -8.07 -3.86
N PRO A 205 -8.52 -8.54 -2.67
CA PRO A 205 -8.15 -9.94 -2.48
C PRO A 205 -9.34 -10.89 -2.64
N VAL A 206 -10.55 -10.37 -2.39
CA VAL A 206 -11.84 -11.03 -2.65
C VAL A 206 -12.57 -10.23 -3.73
N VAL A 207 -12.90 -10.89 -4.85
CA VAL A 207 -13.74 -10.30 -5.90
C VAL A 207 -15.20 -10.51 -5.51
N GLU A 208 -15.93 -9.42 -5.24
CA GLU A 208 -17.32 -9.48 -4.75
C GLU A 208 -18.28 -8.52 -5.46
N HIS A 209 -17.83 -7.92 -6.56
CA HIS A 209 -18.64 -7.07 -7.43
C HIS A 209 -18.56 -7.55 -8.88
N CYS A 210 -19.69 -7.53 -9.56
CA CYS A 210 -19.83 -7.83 -10.98
C CYS A 210 -20.39 -6.63 -11.74
N ILE A 211 -20.19 -6.62 -13.04
CA ILE A 211 -20.77 -5.66 -13.97
C ILE A 211 -21.60 -6.42 -15.00
N ARG A 212 -22.66 -5.78 -15.48
CA ARG A 212 -23.48 -6.33 -16.56
C ARG A 212 -22.90 -5.92 -17.91
N VAL A 213 -22.52 -6.90 -18.73
CA VAL A 213 -22.01 -6.68 -20.09
C VAL A 213 -22.96 -7.29 -21.11
N SER A 214 -23.00 -6.73 -22.32
CA SER A 214 -23.76 -7.28 -23.44
C SER A 214 -22.81 -7.89 -24.46
N LYS A 215 -23.12 -9.09 -24.93
CA LYS A 215 -22.40 -9.78 -26.00
C LYS A 215 -23.42 -10.52 -26.86
N ASP A 216 -23.37 -10.31 -28.17
CA ASP A 216 -24.25 -10.96 -29.14
C ASP A 216 -25.76 -10.78 -28.85
N GLY A 217 -26.15 -9.66 -28.24
CA GLY A 217 -27.53 -9.34 -27.86
C GLY A 217 -27.98 -9.94 -26.52
N GLU A 218 -27.15 -10.78 -25.89
CA GLU A 218 -27.39 -11.36 -24.58
C GLU A 218 -26.67 -10.60 -23.47
N SER A 219 -27.27 -10.59 -22.28
CA SER A 219 -26.74 -9.89 -21.12
C SER A 219 -26.14 -10.85 -20.11
N TYR A 220 -24.91 -10.58 -19.68
CA TYR A 220 -24.15 -11.42 -18.76
C TYR A 220 -23.66 -10.63 -17.57
N TRP A 221 -23.75 -11.22 -16.38
CA TRP A 221 -23.00 -10.76 -15.22
C TRP A 221 -21.57 -11.26 -15.33
N THR A 222 -20.60 -10.35 -15.25
CA THR A 222 -19.18 -10.68 -15.32
C THR A 222 -18.43 -10.02 -14.18
N ALA A 223 -17.39 -10.70 -13.70
CA ALA A 223 -16.46 -10.14 -12.72
C ALA A 223 -15.04 -10.21 -13.27
N PRO A 224 -14.21 -9.19 -13.02
CA PRO A 224 -12.82 -9.22 -13.45
C PRO A 224 -12.05 -10.23 -12.61
N VAL A 225 -11.50 -11.25 -13.26
CA VAL A 225 -10.69 -12.29 -12.61
C VAL A 225 -9.40 -12.47 -13.41
N LEU A 226 -8.29 -12.69 -12.70
CA LEU A 226 -7.00 -13.03 -13.29
C LEU A 226 -6.69 -14.49 -12.98
N PHE A 227 -6.25 -15.25 -13.98
CA PHE A 227 -5.82 -16.63 -13.82
C PHE A 227 -4.78 -17.00 -14.88
N SER A 228 -3.94 -17.99 -14.56
CA SER A 228 -2.96 -18.54 -15.51
C SER A 228 -3.60 -19.65 -16.36
N ARG A 229 -3.37 -19.60 -17.68
CA ARG A 229 -3.81 -20.60 -18.65
C ARG A 229 -2.79 -21.73 -18.76
#